data_AF-A0A924X0K3-F1
#
_entry.id   AF-A0A924X0K3-F1
#
_cell.length_a   1.000
_cell.length_b   1.000
_cell.length_c   1.000
_cell.angle_alpha   90.00
_cell.angle_beta   90.00
_cell.angle_gamma   90.00
#
_symmetry.space_group_name_H-M   'P 1'
#
loop_
_entity.id
_entity.type
_entity.pdbx_description
1 polymer ?
#
loop_
_entity_poly.entity_id
_entity_poly.type
_entity_poly.pdbx_seq_one_letter_code
_entity_poly.pdbx_strand_id
1 'polypeptide(L)' 'MIPTIERTLEQDSECIDVLQQITSCRGAINGLLGVVLEDHISTHLVDAEGEAGGDRGDAREQLIDVVHSYLK' A
#
# COMPACT_ATOMS: atom_id res chain seq x y z
N MET A 1 0.28 13.11 9.26
CA MET A 1 -0.53 13.27 8.03
C MET A 1 -1.75 14.12 8.30
N ILE A 2 -2.76 13.62 9.03
CA ILE A 2 -3.98 14.39 9.37
C ILE A 2 -3.70 15.70 10.12
N PRO A 3 -2.87 15.75 11.18
CA PRO A 3 -2.66 17.01 11.93
C PRO A 3 -1.95 18.11 11.13
N THR A 4 -1.24 17.72 10.06
CA THR A 4 -0.60 18.67 9.15
C THR A 4 -1.62 19.32 8.22
N ILE A 5 -2.55 18.51 7.68
CA ILE A 5 -3.65 19.00 6.83
C ILE A 5 -4.59 19.90 7.64
N GLU A 6 -4.91 19.51 8.87
CA GLU A 6 -5.72 20.32 9.80
C GLU A 6 -5.09 21.69 10.00
N ARG A 7 -3.79 21.75 10.30
CA ARG A 7 -3.06 23.02 10.45
C ARG A 7 -3.08 23.87 9.17
N THR A 8 -2.89 23.24 8.01
CA THR A 8 -2.89 23.96 6.72
C THR A 8 -4.27 24.56 6.41
N LEU A 9 -5.35 23.87 6.78
CA LEU A 9 -6.71 24.41 6.72
C LEU A 9 -6.95 25.55 7.73
N GLU A 10 -6.47 25.41 8.96
CA GLU A 10 -6.55 26.47 10.00
C GLU A 10 -5.79 27.74 9.62
N GLN A 11 -4.75 27.61 8.79
CA GLN A 11 -3.94 28.72 8.28
C GLN A 11 -4.56 29.41 7.06
N ASP A 12 -5.77 29.02 6.63
CA ASP A 12 -6.46 29.56 5.45
C ASP A 12 -5.58 29.47 4.18
N SER A 13 -4.81 28.38 4.09
CA SER A 13 -3.86 28.15 3.00
C SER A 13 -4.61 27.92 1.67
N GLU A 14 -3.91 28.09 0.55
CA GLU A 14 -4.53 27.88 -0.76
C GLU A 14 -5.06 26.45 -0.90
N CYS A 15 -6.23 26.30 -1.53
CA CYS A 15 -6.83 24.98 -1.77
C CYS A 15 -5.86 24.00 -2.46
N ILE A 16 -4.95 24.50 -3.28
CA ILE A 16 -3.95 23.70 -3.98
C ILE A 16 -2.96 23.03 -3.01
N ASP A 17 -2.57 23.73 -1.95
CA ASP A 17 -1.62 23.22 -0.95
C ASP A 17 -2.25 22.08 -0.13
N VAL A 18 -3.52 22.25 0.25
CA VAL A 18 -4.30 21.23 0.95
C VAL A 18 -4.45 19.98 0.07
N LEU A 19 -4.80 20.16 -1.21
CA LEU A 19 -4.95 19.06 -2.17
C LEU A 19 -3.63 18.31 -2.41
N GLN A 20 -2.51 19.04 -2.44
CA GLN A 20 -1.18 18.44 -2.60
C GLN A 20 -0.77 17.61 -1.37
N GLN A 21 -1.07 18.10 -0.16
CA GLN A 21 -0.84 17.33 1.06
C GLN A 21 -1.70 16.07 1.14
N ILE A 22 -2.99 16.16 0.78
CA ILE A 22 -3.88 14.98 0.72
C ILE A 22 -3.35 13.95 -0.27
N THR A 23 -2.94 14.40 -1.47
CA THR A 23 -2.39 13.51 -2.51
C THR A 23 -1.10 12.82 -2.02
N SER A 24 -0.24 13.56 -1.33
CA SER A 24 0.98 13.00 -0.74
C SER A 24 0.68 11.95 0.34
N CYS A 25 -0.31 12.22 1.21
CA CYS A 25 -0.75 11.28 2.22
C CYS A 25 -1.33 9.99 1.59
N ARG A 26 -2.13 10.14 0.52
CA ARG A 26 -2.66 8.99 -0.23
C ARG A 26 -1.53 8.11 -0.78
N GLY A 27 -0.49 8.70 -1.36
CA GLY A 27 0.67 7.95 -1.84
C GLY A 27 1.40 7.19 -0.73
N ALA A 28 1.62 7.85 0.42
CA ALA A 28 2.25 7.21 1.59
C ALA A 28 1.42 6.03 2.13
N ILE A 29 0.09 6.17 2.18
CA ILE A 29 -0.82 5.10 2.62
C ILE A 29 -0.82 3.95 1.63
N ASN A 30 -0.86 4.23 0.32
CA ASN A 30 -0.80 3.18 -0.70
C ASN A 30 0.52 2.39 -0.64
N GLY A 31 1.64 3.08 -0.44
CA GLY A 31 2.93 2.41 -0.23
C GLY A 31 2.95 1.53 1.01
N LEU A 32 2.44 2.02 2.15
CA LEU A 32 2.32 1.22 3.38
C LEU A 32 1.40 0.00 3.20
N LEU A 33 0.28 0.18 2.50
CA LEU A 33 -0.65 -0.91 2.18
C LEU A 33 0.05 -2.00 1.37
N GLY A 34 0.91 -1.64 0.41
CA GLY A 34 1.69 -2.60 -0.38
C GLY A 34 2.58 -3.47 0.50
N VAL A 35 3.34 -2.85 1.41
CA VAL A 35 4.22 -3.56 2.35
C VAL A 35 3.45 -4.52 3.26
N VAL A 36 2.32 -4.07 3.83
CA VAL A 36 1.50 -4.91 4.73
C VAL A 36 0.87 -6.07 3.96
N LEU A 37 0.43 -5.84 2.72
CA LEU A 37 -0.17 -6.89 1.91
C LEU A 37 0.87 -7.91 1.45
N GLU A 38 2.07 -7.48 1.08
CA GLU A 38 3.21 -8.37 0.78
C GLU A 38 3.52 -9.27 1.97
N ASP A 39 3.62 -8.70 3.17
CA ASP A 39 3.86 -9.47 4.40
C ASP A 39 2.73 -10.48 4.67
N HIS A 40 1.47 -10.06 4.50
CA HIS A 40 0.31 -10.92 4.68
C HIS A 40 0.28 -12.09 3.68
N ILE A 41 0.52 -11.80 2.39
CA ILE A 41 0.63 -12.80 1.33
C ILE A 41 1.74 -13.79 1.67
N SER A 42 2.91 -13.28 2.05
CA SER A 42 4.08 -14.10 2.38
C SER A 42 3.88 -15.02 3.57
N THR A 43 3.11 -14.56 4.56
CA THR A 43 2.86 -15.31 5.80
C THR A 43 1.73 -16.32 5.64
N HIS A 44 0.63 -15.95 4.98
CA HIS A 44 -0.60 -16.75 5.01
C HIS A 44 -0.86 -17.59 3.75
N LEU A 45 -0.29 -17.27 2.59
CA LEU A 45 -0.41 -18.15 1.42
C LEU A 45 0.46 -19.41 1.53
N VAL A 46 1.46 -19.43 2.42
CA VAL A 46 2.31 -20.61 2.65
C VAL A 46 1.59 -21.68 3.48
N ASP A 47 0.69 -21.28 4.39
CA ASP A 47 0.03 -22.20 5.33
C ASP A 47 -1.27 -22.82 4.79
N ALA A 48 -1.88 -22.24 3.74
CA ALA A 48 -3.14 -22.71 3.18
C ALA A 48 -3.03 -23.96 2.30
N GLU A 49 -1.81 -24.32 1.87
CA GLU A 49 -1.57 -25.32 0.82
C GLU A 49 -0.56 -26.38 1.23
N GLY A 50 -0.75 -26.96 2.41
CA GLY A 50 -0.25 -28.31 2.64
C GLY A 50 -0.76 -29.21 1.51
N GLU A 51 0.16 -29.91 0.82
CA GLU A 51 -0.11 -30.97 -0.18
C GLU A 51 -0.16 -30.60 -1.69
N ALA A 52 0.84 -29.95 -2.29
CA ALA A 52 1.20 -30.25 -3.69
C ALA A 52 2.54 -29.63 -4.12
N GLY A 53 3.55 -30.47 -4.35
CA GLY A 53 4.84 -30.05 -4.88
C GLY A 53 4.75 -29.61 -6.36
N GLY A 54 5.08 -28.36 -6.63
CA GLY A 54 5.26 -27.83 -7.99
C GLY A 54 5.47 -26.32 -8.00
N ASP A 55 6.54 -25.88 -8.67
CA ASP A 55 6.94 -24.50 -9.09
C ASP A 55 6.11 -23.32 -8.52
N ARG A 56 6.25 -23.07 -7.20
CA ARG A 56 5.35 -22.18 -6.42
C ARG A 56 5.94 -20.80 -6.10
N GLY A 57 7.25 -20.62 -6.25
CA GLY A 57 7.91 -19.32 -6.04
C GLY A 57 7.35 -18.25 -7.00
N ASP A 58 7.07 -18.67 -8.23
CA ASP A 58 6.62 -17.82 -9.32
C ASP A 58 5.19 -17.25 -9.08
N ALA A 59 4.26 -18.06 -8.57
CA ALA A 59 2.88 -17.61 -8.34
C ALA A 59 2.74 -16.57 -7.20
N ARG A 60 3.53 -16.70 -6.13
CA ARG A 60 3.57 -15.71 -5.03
C ARG A 60 4.15 -14.38 -5.52
N GLU A 61 5.27 -14.46 -6.23
CA GLU A 61 5.98 -13.28 -6.74
C GLU A 61 5.12 -12.52 -7.77
N GLN A 62 4.43 -13.24 -8.66
CA GLN A 62 3.44 -12.65 -9.57
C GLN A 62 2.30 -11.93 -8.84
N LEU A 63 1.79 -12.48 -7.73
CA LEU A 63 0.72 -11.84 -6.96
C LEU A 63 1.21 -10.55 -6.28
N ILE A 64 2.43 -10.56 -5.74
CA ILE A 64 3.08 -9.37 -5.15
C ILE A 64 3.29 -8.29 -6.23
N ASP A 65 3.75 -8.67 -7.42
CA ASP A 65 3.94 -7.75 -8.54
C ASP A 65 2.63 -7.12 -9.01
N VAL A 66 1.55 -7.92 -9.07
CA VAL A 66 0.20 -7.40 -9.37
C VAL A 66 -0.22 -6.39 -8.32
N VAL A 67 -0.05 -6.69 -7.02
CA VAL A 67 -0.36 -5.77 -5.92
C VAL A 67 0.42 -4.46 -6.05
N HIS A 68 1.72 -4.52 -6.32
CA HIS A 68 2.54 -3.33 -6.55
C HIS A 68 2.10 -2.51 -7.77
N SER A 69 1.56 -3.16 -8.80
CA SER A 69 1.06 -2.47 -10.00
C SER A 69 -0.21 -1.64 -9.74
N TYR A 70 -1.04 -2.05 -8.77
CA TYR A 70 -2.29 -1.38 -8.42
C TYR A 70 -2.14 -0.31 -7.32
N LEU A 71 -1.05 -0.36 -6.53
CA LEU A 71 -0.82 0.53 -5.38
C LEU A 71 0.15 1.70 -5.68
N LYS A 72 0.39 2.01 -6.95
CA LYS A 72 1.12 3.22 -7.37
C LYS A 72 0.38 4.52 -7.06
#